data_AF-A0A524H2M4-F1
#
_entry.id   AF-A0A524H2M4-F1
#
_cell.length_a   1.000
_cell.length_b   1.000
_cell.length_c   1.000
_cell.angle_alpha   90.00
_cell.angle_beta   90.00
_cell.angle_gamma   90.00
#
_symmetry.space_group_name_H-M   'P 1'
#
loop_
_entity.id
_entity.type
_entity.pdbx_description
1 polymer ?
#
loop_
_entity_poly.entity_id
_entity_poly.type
_entity_poly.pdbx_seq_one_letter_code
_entity_poly.pdbx_strand_id
1 'polypeptide(L)'
;MAAAAVGAVVVGVARNRPDTMTPDMANAGNAGPGSVPLPDLSALSPEERFATLFDRVMRAGTDWDSATVASLSPLAVAAYAALDSVDADARFHAGLIAIQIGNFPGAHALADTLERRDPGHLFGPILLGALARLEGDTAGYRQALDWIRERAPEELGRSDRPEYVEHRQLLTEVQQAAETQ
;
A
#
# COMPACT_ATOMS: atom_id res chain seq x y z
N MET A 1 -1.58 2.80 13.14
CA MET A 1 -1.31 1.36 12.93
C MET A 1 -1.96 0.90 11.61
N ALA A 2 -1.53 1.44 10.48
CA ALA A 2 -1.99 1.04 9.13
C ALA A 2 -0.95 0.18 8.38
N ALA A 3 0.21 -0.08 8.99
CA ALA A 3 1.35 -0.78 8.38
C ALA A 3 1.17 -2.31 8.21
N ALA A 4 0.22 -2.93 8.91
CA ALA A 4 0.18 -4.39 9.06
C ALA A 4 -0.19 -5.16 7.77
N ALA A 5 -1.04 -4.61 6.90
CA ALA A 5 -1.49 -5.31 5.69
C ALA A 5 -0.42 -5.34 4.59
N VAL A 6 0.36 -4.27 4.44
CA VAL A 6 1.46 -4.19 3.46
C VAL A 6 2.65 -5.00 3.94
N GLY A 7 2.94 -4.95 5.25
CA GLY A 7 3.91 -5.82 5.90
C GLY A 7 3.64 -7.29 5.62
N ALA A 8 2.39 -7.76 5.66
CA ALA A 8 2.05 -9.14 5.35
C ALA A 8 2.33 -9.55 3.89
N VAL A 9 2.07 -8.65 2.93
CA VAL A 9 2.35 -8.88 1.50
C VAL A 9 3.86 -8.84 1.23
N VAL A 10 4.61 -7.93 1.86
CA VAL A 10 6.06 -7.82 1.65
C VAL A 10 6.87 -8.84 2.47
N VAL A 11 6.43 -9.23 3.67
CA VAL A 11 7.21 -10.04 4.63
C VAL A 11 6.80 -11.50 4.70
N GLY A 12 5.54 -11.93 4.47
CA GLY A 12 5.26 -13.34 4.72
C GLY A 12 3.84 -13.88 4.61
N VAL A 13 3.37 -14.16 3.39
CA VAL A 13 2.55 -15.36 3.10
C VAL A 13 3.49 -16.55 2.87
N ALA A 14 4.14 -17.05 3.92
CA ALA A 14 4.97 -18.27 3.82
C ALA A 14 4.79 -19.26 4.99
N ARG A 15 3.82 -19.06 5.89
CA ARG A 15 3.56 -20.03 6.98
C ARG A 15 2.12 -20.47 7.21
N ASN A 16 1.12 -19.81 6.62
CA ASN A 16 -0.22 -20.38 6.57
C ASN A 16 -0.61 -20.53 5.11
N ARG A 17 -0.60 -21.78 4.61
CA ARG A 17 -1.55 -22.14 3.55
C ARG A 17 -2.92 -21.82 4.14
N PRO A 18 -3.72 -20.90 3.58
CA PRO A 18 -5.13 -20.95 3.88
C PRO A 18 -5.58 -22.34 3.43
N ASP A 19 -6.19 -23.10 4.33
CA ASP A 19 -7.04 -24.19 3.91
C ASP A 19 -7.92 -23.65 2.79
N THR A 20 -8.17 -24.47 1.77
CA THR A 20 -9.09 -24.13 0.69
C THR A 20 -10.49 -23.98 1.30
N MET A 21 -10.75 -22.83 1.90
CA MET A 21 -12.08 -22.31 2.09
C MET A 21 -12.53 -22.05 0.67
N THR A 22 -13.24 -23.04 0.13
CA THR A 22 -14.20 -22.81 -0.94
C THR A 22 -14.91 -21.50 -0.59
N PRO A 23 -14.84 -20.46 -1.43
CA PRO A 23 -15.53 -19.22 -1.14
C PRO A 23 -16.99 -19.60 -0.95
N ASP A 24 -17.50 -19.47 0.28
CA ASP A 24 -18.93 -19.49 0.49
C ASP A 24 -19.46 -18.18 -0.08
N MET A 25 -19.59 -18.15 -1.40
CA MET A 25 -20.27 -17.09 -2.15
C MET A 25 -21.79 -17.20 -1.99
N ALA A 26 -22.30 -18.08 -1.11
CA ALA A 26 -23.71 -18.16 -0.78
C ALA A 26 -24.11 -17.09 0.25
N ASN A 27 -23.79 -15.82 -0.03
CA ASN A 27 -24.56 -14.67 0.44
C ASN A 27 -24.21 -13.39 -0.35
N ALA A 28 -24.17 -13.48 -1.69
CA ALA A 28 -24.40 -12.31 -2.55
C ALA A 28 -25.90 -11.89 -2.56
N GLY A 29 -26.58 -12.06 -1.42
CA GLY A 29 -27.99 -11.80 -1.23
C GLY A 29 -28.20 -10.38 -0.69
N ASN A 30 -28.48 -9.45 -1.60
CA ASN A 30 -29.29 -8.27 -1.33
C ASN A 30 -28.87 -7.38 -0.14
N ALA A 31 -27.63 -6.87 -0.16
CA ALA A 31 -27.38 -5.58 0.46
C ALA A 31 -27.96 -4.50 -0.47
N GLY A 32 -29.15 -3.98 -0.15
CA GLY A 32 -29.55 -2.65 -0.64
C GLY A 32 -28.48 -1.61 -0.29
N PRO A 33 -28.54 -0.37 -0.81
CA PRO A 33 -27.52 0.64 -0.52
C PRO A 33 -27.60 1.04 0.96
N GLY A 34 -27.03 0.23 1.83
CA GLY A 34 -26.58 0.63 3.15
C GLY A 34 -25.40 1.52 2.87
N SER A 35 -25.63 2.82 2.92
CA SER A 35 -24.59 3.83 2.84
C SER A 35 -23.53 3.48 3.88
N VAL A 36 -22.40 2.91 3.43
CA VAL A 36 -21.17 2.89 4.24
C VAL A 36 -21.01 4.33 4.72
N PRO A 37 -21.00 4.60 6.04
CA PRO A 37 -20.96 5.96 6.55
C PRO A 37 -19.75 6.68 5.96
N LEU A 38 -19.99 7.56 4.99
CA LEU A 38 -18.94 8.34 4.39
C LEU A 38 -18.35 9.23 5.49
N PRO A 39 -17.02 9.28 5.63
CA PRO A 39 -16.40 10.26 6.51
C PRO A 39 -16.91 11.66 6.14
N ASP A 40 -17.05 12.54 7.12
CA ASP A 40 -17.19 13.95 6.81
C ASP A 40 -15.85 14.47 6.27
N LEU A 41 -15.79 14.62 4.95
CA LEU A 41 -14.62 15.09 4.22
C LEU A 41 -14.71 16.59 3.88
N SER A 42 -15.84 17.22 4.19
CA SER A 42 -16.18 18.56 3.68
C SER A 42 -15.34 19.66 4.33
N ALA A 43 -14.88 19.43 5.56
CA ALA A 43 -14.08 20.37 6.33
C ALA A 43 -12.56 20.12 6.25
N LEU A 44 -12.12 19.04 5.58
CA LEU A 44 -10.71 18.63 5.52
C LEU A 44 -9.97 19.29 4.35
N SER A 45 -8.66 19.53 4.52
CA SER A 45 -7.77 19.87 3.41
C SER A 45 -7.72 18.73 2.37
N PRO A 46 -7.26 18.99 1.13
CA PRO A 46 -7.04 17.94 0.14
C PRO A 46 -6.12 16.82 0.66
N GLU A 47 -5.02 17.14 1.35
CA GLU A 47 -4.10 16.13 1.90
C GLU A 47 -4.77 15.32 3.02
N GLU A 48 -5.42 15.99 3.98
CA GLU A 48 -6.12 15.34 5.09
C GLU A 48 -7.24 14.42 4.60
N ARG A 49 -7.94 14.84 3.54
CA ARG A 49 -8.98 14.05 2.89
C ARG A 49 -8.40 12.78 2.28
N PHE A 50 -7.30 12.88 1.54
CA PHE A 50 -6.65 11.72 0.96
C PHE A 50 -6.13 10.76 2.04
N ALA A 51 -5.41 11.27 3.05
CA ALA A 51 -4.90 10.48 4.16
C ALA A 51 -6.03 9.76 4.94
N THR A 52 -7.13 10.46 5.22
CA THR A 52 -8.30 9.87 5.88
C THR A 52 -8.92 8.73 5.06
N LEU A 53 -9.02 8.92 3.75
CA LEU A 53 -9.56 7.90 2.84
C LEU A 53 -8.60 6.70 2.71
N PHE A 54 -7.29 6.95 2.60
CA PHE A 54 -6.25 5.93 2.61
C PHE A 54 -6.35 5.04 3.85
N ASP A 55 -6.35 5.65 5.04
CA ASP A 55 -6.42 4.92 6.30
C ASP A 55 -7.66 4.02 6.40
N ARG A 56 -8.81 4.52 5.93
CA ARG A 56 -10.06 3.74 5.92
C ARG A 56 -10.04 2.60 4.93
N VAL A 57 -9.52 2.82 3.72
CA VAL A 57 -9.39 1.76 2.71
C VAL A 57 -8.46 0.66 3.21
N MET A 58 -7.29 1.02 3.76
CA MET A 58 -6.33 0.03 4.25
C MET A 58 -6.84 -0.73 5.47
N ARG A 59 -7.56 -0.05 6.39
CA ARG A 59 -8.22 -0.71 7.52
C ARG A 59 -9.30 -1.69 7.04
N ALA A 60 -10.20 -1.24 6.15
CA ALA A 60 -11.24 -2.10 5.59
C ALA A 60 -10.66 -3.33 4.87
N GLY A 61 -9.55 -3.17 4.15
CA GLY A 61 -8.81 -4.28 3.55
C GLY A 61 -8.28 -5.28 4.58
N THR A 62 -7.75 -4.78 5.71
CA THR A 62 -7.28 -5.60 6.84
C THR A 62 -8.43 -6.37 7.50
N ASP A 63 -9.60 -5.74 7.61
CA ASP A 63 -10.81 -6.30 8.22
C ASP A 63 -11.61 -7.19 7.25
N TRP A 64 -11.12 -7.39 6.02
CA TRP A 64 -11.82 -8.12 4.93
C TRP A 64 -13.18 -7.54 4.55
N ASP A 65 -13.41 -6.25 4.83
CA ASP A 65 -14.63 -5.53 4.46
C ASP A 65 -14.56 -5.03 3.01
N SER A 66 -14.81 -5.96 2.08
CA SER A 66 -14.81 -5.69 0.65
C SER A 66 -15.84 -4.63 0.21
N ALA A 67 -16.97 -4.50 0.94
CA ALA A 67 -18.00 -3.51 0.62
C ALA A 67 -17.48 -2.09 0.90
N THR A 68 -16.83 -1.89 2.05
CA THR A 68 -16.21 -0.60 2.38
C THR A 68 -15.06 -0.29 1.43
N VAL A 69 -14.18 -1.24 1.11
CA VAL A 69 -13.11 -1.04 0.11
C VAL A 69 -13.70 -0.61 -1.23
N ALA A 70 -14.68 -1.34 -1.77
CA ALA A 70 -15.31 -1.01 -3.06
C ALA A 70 -15.96 0.39 -3.07
N SER A 71 -16.56 0.81 -1.94
CA SER A 71 -17.20 2.13 -1.84
C SER A 71 -16.22 3.29 -1.69
N LEU A 72 -15.12 3.11 -0.96
CA LEU A 72 -14.19 4.19 -0.60
C LEU A 72 -13.02 4.34 -1.57
N SER A 73 -12.57 3.27 -2.23
CA SER A 73 -11.41 3.34 -3.12
C SER A 73 -11.56 4.35 -4.26
N PRO A 74 -12.70 4.48 -4.98
CA PRO A 74 -12.85 5.51 -6.00
C PRO A 74 -12.71 6.93 -5.43
N LEU A 75 -13.18 7.16 -4.20
CA LEU A 75 -13.04 8.45 -3.52
C LEU A 75 -11.58 8.72 -3.16
N ALA A 76 -10.85 7.71 -2.68
CA ALA A 76 -9.43 7.84 -2.35
C ALA A 76 -8.59 8.18 -3.59
N VAL A 77 -8.86 7.51 -4.72
CA VAL A 77 -8.20 7.80 -6.01
C VAL A 77 -8.53 9.22 -6.49
N ALA A 78 -9.78 9.65 -6.36
CA ALA A 78 -10.18 11.02 -6.71
C ALA A 78 -9.52 12.06 -5.79
N ALA A 79 -9.39 11.78 -4.49
CA ALA A 79 -8.73 12.66 -3.54
C ALA A 79 -7.23 12.80 -3.85
N TYR A 80 -6.54 11.71 -4.18
CA TYR A 80 -5.15 11.75 -4.64
C TYR A 80 -4.97 12.62 -5.89
N ALA A 81 -5.88 12.48 -6.87
CA ALA A 81 -5.85 13.27 -8.10
C ALA A 81 -6.14 14.77 -7.88
N ALA A 82 -6.72 15.12 -6.73
CA ALA A 82 -7.05 16.50 -6.34
C ALA A 82 -5.99 17.15 -5.44
N LEU A 83 -4.88 16.46 -5.13
CA LEU A 83 -3.79 17.04 -4.37
C LEU A 83 -3.08 18.13 -5.18
N ASP A 84 -2.85 19.29 -4.55
CA ASP A 84 -2.13 20.41 -5.15
C ASP A 84 -0.63 20.08 -5.34
N SER A 85 -0.10 19.22 -4.48
CA SER A 85 1.26 18.69 -4.58
C SER A 85 1.28 17.22 -4.16
N VAL A 86 2.16 16.44 -4.78
CA VAL A 86 2.27 15.00 -4.52
C VAL A 86 3.72 14.63 -4.20
N ASP A 87 3.99 14.52 -2.91
CA ASP A 87 5.26 14.04 -2.35
C ASP A 87 5.43 12.51 -2.46
N ALA A 88 6.51 11.99 -1.88
CA ALA A 88 6.82 10.56 -1.90
C ALA A 88 5.81 9.75 -1.08
N ASP A 89 5.35 10.27 0.06
CA ASP A 89 4.41 9.59 0.96
C ASP A 89 3.03 9.41 0.31
N ALA A 90 2.44 10.50 -0.20
CA ALA A 90 1.14 10.46 -0.86
C ALA A 90 1.16 9.52 -2.08
N ARG A 91 2.27 9.51 -2.82
CA ARG A 91 2.45 8.62 -3.97
C ARG A 91 2.59 7.16 -3.56
N PHE A 92 3.28 6.90 -2.46
CA PHE A 92 3.39 5.57 -1.90
C PHE A 92 2.03 5.05 -1.43
N HIS A 93 1.24 5.85 -0.70
CA HIS A 93 -0.12 5.51 -0.27
C HIS A 93 -1.04 5.22 -1.46
N ALA A 94 -0.97 6.02 -2.52
CA ALA A 94 -1.71 5.76 -3.75
C ALA A 94 -1.31 4.43 -4.40
N GLY A 95 -0.02 4.09 -4.35
CA GLY A 95 0.50 2.80 -4.83
C GLY A 95 -0.07 1.62 -4.03
N LEU A 96 -0.16 1.76 -2.71
CA LEU A 96 -0.76 0.75 -1.84
C LEU A 96 -2.27 0.60 -2.08
N ILE A 97 -3.01 1.69 -2.28
CA ILE A 97 -4.42 1.63 -2.69
C ILE A 97 -4.56 0.89 -4.01
N ALA A 98 -3.71 1.21 -4.99
CA ALA A 98 -3.73 0.55 -6.29
C ALA A 98 -3.47 -0.97 -6.18
N ILE A 99 -2.53 -1.39 -5.32
CA ILE A 99 -2.33 -2.81 -4.99
C ILE A 99 -3.57 -3.42 -4.35
N GLN A 100 -4.14 -2.76 -3.33
CA GLN A 100 -5.30 -3.24 -2.57
C GLN A 100 -6.51 -3.54 -3.45
N ILE A 101 -6.72 -2.74 -4.50
CA ILE A 101 -7.86 -2.88 -5.43
C ILE A 101 -7.52 -3.67 -6.70
N GLY A 102 -6.32 -4.25 -6.79
CA GLY A 102 -5.89 -5.01 -7.96
C GLY A 102 -5.50 -4.18 -9.19
N ASN A 103 -5.32 -2.86 -9.05
CA ASN A 103 -4.79 -1.99 -10.10
C ASN A 103 -3.26 -2.04 -10.14
N PHE A 104 -2.69 -3.22 -10.45
CA PHE A 104 -1.24 -3.42 -10.51
C PHE A 104 -0.53 -2.54 -11.55
N PRO A 105 -1.08 -2.30 -12.76
CA PRO A 105 -0.45 -1.35 -13.70
C PRO A 105 -0.34 0.07 -13.13
N GLY A 106 -1.36 0.52 -12.39
CA GLY A 106 -1.33 1.81 -11.70
C GLY A 106 -0.27 1.86 -10.60
N ALA A 107 -0.14 0.78 -9.82
CA ALA A 107 0.87 0.68 -8.77
C ALA A 107 2.31 0.70 -9.35
N HIS A 108 2.57 -0.05 -10.44
CA HIS A 108 3.85 0.01 -11.18
C HIS A 108 4.16 1.43 -11.66
N ALA A 109 3.19 2.12 -12.27
CA ALA A 109 3.37 3.50 -12.75
C ALA A 109 3.68 4.49 -11.61
N LEU A 110 3.12 4.27 -10.41
CA LEU A 110 3.41 5.08 -9.22
C LEU A 110 4.81 4.78 -8.67
N ALA A 111 5.24 3.52 -8.64
CA ALA A 111 6.60 3.13 -8.27
C ALA A 111 7.65 3.71 -9.24
N ASP A 112 7.41 3.64 -10.55
CA ASP A 112 8.28 4.27 -11.56
C ASP A 112 8.37 5.79 -11.38
N THR A 113 7.27 6.41 -10.97
CA THR A 113 7.23 7.86 -10.74
C THR A 113 7.98 8.24 -9.46
N LEU A 114 7.91 7.40 -8.41
CA LEU A 114 8.74 7.57 -7.21
C LEU A 114 10.21 7.60 -7.59
N GLU A 115 10.69 6.60 -8.32
CA GLU A 115 12.11 6.54 -8.73
C GLU A 115 12.51 7.73 -9.62
N ARG A 116 11.65 8.15 -10.57
CA ARG A 116 11.96 9.31 -11.43
C ARG A 116 12.00 10.64 -10.69
N ARG A 117 11.10 10.83 -9.71
CA ARG A 117 10.99 12.08 -8.94
C ARG A 117 11.98 12.12 -7.81
N ASP A 118 12.29 10.96 -7.28
CA ASP A 118 13.06 10.78 -6.07
C ASP A 118 13.96 9.54 -6.16
N PRO A 119 15.03 9.62 -6.96
CA PRO A 119 15.89 8.47 -7.22
C PRO A 119 16.50 7.94 -5.93
N GLY A 120 16.42 6.62 -5.72
CA GLY A 120 16.95 6.01 -4.50
C GLY A 120 15.97 5.97 -3.32
N HIS A 121 14.73 6.43 -3.48
CA HIS A 121 13.73 6.36 -2.41
C HIS A 121 13.26 4.92 -2.15
N LEU A 122 13.25 4.49 -0.88
CA LEU A 122 12.93 3.11 -0.48
C LEU A 122 11.50 2.68 -0.88
N PHE A 123 10.55 3.61 -0.94
CA PHE A 123 9.15 3.31 -1.26
C PHE A 123 8.93 2.72 -2.66
N GLY A 124 9.74 3.10 -3.66
CA GLY A 124 9.61 2.54 -5.01
C GLY A 124 9.85 1.03 -5.01
N PRO A 125 11.03 0.56 -4.58
CA PRO A 125 11.34 -0.87 -4.47
C PRO A 125 10.43 -1.64 -3.51
N ILE A 126 9.89 -1.00 -2.47
CA ILE A 126 8.87 -1.64 -1.60
C ILE A 126 7.61 -1.97 -2.40
N LEU A 127 7.10 -1.03 -3.22
CA LEU A 127 5.95 -1.29 -4.10
C LEU A 127 6.26 -2.37 -5.13
N LEU A 128 7.43 -2.30 -5.77
CA LEU A 128 7.85 -3.30 -6.77
C LEU A 128 7.98 -4.70 -6.17
N GLY A 129 8.53 -4.82 -4.95
CA GLY A 129 8.61 -6.08 -4.24
C GLY A 129 7.22 -6.64 -3.91
N ALA A 130 6.30 -5.80 -3.43
CA ALA A 130 4.92 -6.21 -3.17
C ALA A 130 4.23 -6.72 -4.45
N LEU A 131 4.37 -5.98 -5.56
CA LEU A 131 3.81 -6.34 -6.86
C LEU A 131 4.38 -7.66 -7.39
N ALA A 132 5.71 -7.77 -7.43
CA ALA A 132 6.40 -8.97 -7.90
C ALA A 132 5.96 -10.21 -7.11
N ARG A 133 5.77 -10.08 -5.80
CA ARG A 133 5.27 -11.16 -4.95
C ARG A 133 3.82 -11.56 -5.27
N LEU A 134 2.94 -10.60 -5.53
CA LEU A 134 1.56 -10.86 -5.94
C LEU A 134 1.47 -11.48 -7.34
N GLU A 135 2.37 -11.10 -8.23
CA GLU A 135 2.47 -11.59 -9.61
C GLU A 135 3.19 -12.95 -9.70
N GLY A 136 3.77 -13.44 -8.60
CA GLY A 136 4.57 -14.67 -8.56
C GLY A 136 5.97 -14.52 -9.17
N ASP A 137 6.41 -13.30 -9.47
CA ASP A 137 7.75 -12.98 -9.94
C ASP A 137 8.77 -13.04 -8.80
N THR A 138 9.32 -14.24 -8.60
CA THR A 138 10.34 -14.50 -7.59
C THR A 138 11.68 -13.81 -7.91
N ALA A 139 11.96 -13.51 -9.19
CA ALA A 139 13.18 -12.80 -9.56
C ALA A 139 13.05 -11.32 -9.23
N GLY A 140 11.94 -10.68 -9.63
CA GLY A 140 11.63 -9.29 -9.30
C GLY A 140 11.53 -9.05 -7.79
N TYR A 141 10.92 -9.97 -7.04
CA TYR A 141 10.85 -9.86 -5.57
C TYR A 141 12.23 -9.88 -4.93
N ARG A 142 13.12 -10.80 -5.34
CA ARG A 142 14.50 -10.83 -4.84
C ARG A 142 15.29 -9.59 -5.23
N GLN A 143 15.16 -9.13 -6.46
CA GLN A 143 15.81 -7.89 -6.92
C GLN A 143 15.39 -6.68 -6.08
N ALA A 144 14.10 -6.56 -5.74
CA ALA A 144 13.61 -5.49 -4.87
C ALA A 144 14.22 -5.57 -3.46
N LEU A 145 14.28 -6.77 -2.86
CA LEU A 145 14.88 -6.96 -1.55
C LEU A 145 16.38 -6.72 -1.52
N ASP A 146 17.13 -7.20 -2.52
CA ASP A 146 18.56 -6.97 -2.65
C ASP A 146 18.87 -5.47 -2.72
N TRP A 147 18.09 -4.74 -3.53
CA TRP A 147 18.22 -3.29 -3.62
C TRP A 147 17.95 -2.61 -2.28
N ILE A 148 16.90 -3.01 -1.56
CA ILE A 148 16.57 -2.45 -0.24
C ILE A 148 17.69 -2.76 0.76
N ARG A 149 18.21 -3.98 0.77
CA ARG A 149 19.33 -4.39 1.63
C ARG A 149 20.57 -3.51 1.41
N GLU A 150 20.89 -3.25 0.15
CA GLU A 150 22.06 -2.44 -0.23
C GLU A 150 21.89 -0.95 0.11
N ARG A 151 20.69 -0.39 -0.10
CA ARG A 151 20.45 1.06 0.01
C ARG A 151 19.92 1.53 1.37
N ALA A 152 19.21 0.69 2.11
CA ALA A 152 18.56 1.09 3.36
C ALA A 152 19.50 1.70 4.41
N PRO A 153 20.76 1.23 4.62
CA PRO A 153 21.65 1.85 5.60
C PRO A 153 21.97 3.32 5.29
N GLU A 154 22.13 3.67 4.01
CA GLU A 154 22.39 5.05 3.57
C GLU A 154 21.09 5.87 3.59
N GLU A 155 20.03 5.34 2.99
CA GLU A 155 18.76 6.05 2.83
C GLU A 155 18.08 6.35 4.18
N LEU A 156 18.10 5.43 5.13
CA LEU A 156 17.51 5.67 6.46
C LEU A 156 18.31 6.65 7.33
N GLY A 157 19.55 6.98 6.95
CA GLY A 157 20.35 8.01 7.60
C GLY A 157 19.99 9.43 7.15
N ARG A 158 19.16 9.57 6.12
CA ARG A 158 18.78 10.85 5.53
C ARG A 158 17.75 11.59 6.39
N SER A 159 18.05 12.85 6.69
CA SER A 159 17.16 13.71 7.48
C SER A 159 16.11 14.45 6.66
N ASP A 160 16.22 14.44 5.32
CA ASP A 160 15.28 15.04 4.38
C ASP A 160 14.09 14.13 4.03
N ARG A 161 13.91 13.02 4.76
CA ARG A 161 12.87 12.01 4.59
C ARG A 161 11.99 11.86 5.85
N PRO A 162 11.19 12.88 6.22
CA PRO A 162 10.30 12.77 7.38
C PRO A 162 9.37 11.56 7.32
N GLU A 163 8.91 11.17 6.13
CA GLU A 163 8.07 10.00 5.87
C GLU A 163 8.71 8.67 6.34
N TYR A 164 10.05 8.55 6.36
CA TYR A 164 10.69 7.36 6.91
C TYR A 164 10.48 7.19 8.42
N VAL A 165 10.28 8.30 9.14
CA VAL A 165 9.94 8.25 10.57
C VAL A 165 8.51 7.75 10.74
N GLU A 166 7.59 8.21 9.91
CA GLU A 166 6.17 7.84 9.94
C GLU A 166 5.96 6.37 9.57
N HIS A 167 6.76 5.86 8.63
CA HIS A 167 6.71 4.47 8.15
C HIS A 167 7.77 3.56 8.77
N ARG A 168 8.36 3.93 9.92
CA ARG A 168 9.46 3.17 10.55
C ARG A 168 9.16 1.69 10.74
N GLN A 169 7.92 1.36 11.14
CA GLN A 169 7.52 -0.02 11.33
C GLN A 169 7.58 -0.82 10.02
N LEU A 170 6.97 -0.30 8.95
CA LEU A 170 7.02 -0.91 7.62
C LEU A 170 8.48 -1.08 7.16
N LEU A 171 9.29 -0.02 7.26
CA LEU A 171 10.69 -0.07 6.83
C LEU A 171 11.48 -1.13 7.59
N THR A 172 11.27 -1.25 8.91
CA THR A 172 11.89 -2.30 9.73
C THR A 172 11.50 -3.69 9.25
N GLU A 173 10.21 -3.91 8.99
CA GLU A 173 9.66 -5.19 8.53
C GLU A 173 10.25 -5.59 7.17
N VAL A 174 10.34 -4.65 6.21
CA VAL A 174 10.93 -4.93 4.90
C VAL A 174 12.44 -5.16 4.97
N GLN A 175 13.17 -4.43 5.83
CA GLN A 175 14.59 -4.69 6.06
C GLN A 175 14.83 -6.10 6.61
N GLN A 176 14.03 -6.54 7.60
CA GLN A 176 14.11 -7.90 8.13
C GLN A 176 13.81 -8.96 7.06
N ALA A 177 12.81 -8.71 6.20
CA ALA A 177 12.55 -9.58 5.06
C ALA A 177 13.74 -9.62 4.09
N ALA A 178 14.36 -8.49 3.82
CA ALA A 178 15.55 -8.41 2.98
C ALA A 178 16.75 -9.15 3.59
N GLU A 179 16.91 -9.20 4.92
CA GLU A 179 18.02 -9.93 5.55
C GLU A 179 17.85 -11.46 5.57
N THR A 180 16.63 -11.95 5.41
CA THR A 180 16.28 -13.38 5.63
C THR A 180 16.03 -14.19 4.35
N GLN A 181 16.07 -13.54 3.18
CA GLN A 181 15.90 -14.14 1.85
C GLN A 181 17.25 -14.33 1.16
#